data_AF-A0A970J438-F1
#
_entry.id   AF-A0A970J438-F1
#
_cell.length_a   1.000
_cell.length_b   1.000
_cell.length_c   1.000
_cell.angle_alpha   90.00
_cell.angle_beta   90.00
_cell.angle_gamma   90.00
#
_symmetry.space_group_name_H-M   'P 1'
#
loop_
_entity.id
_entity.type
_entity.pdbx_description
1 polymer ?
#
loop_
_entity_poly.entity_id
_entity_poly.type
_entity_poly.pdbx_seq_one_letter_code
_entity_poly.pdbx_strand_id
1 'polypeptide(L)'
;MAGSLSITGIISGFDTDALVQAIMSQERQPLTRLESQKNTLKERSDAWRELNSRLYKLKDAAYNLQSFMAFRAQKVTVSDEKKMTATATAEALLSSYQFNIKSLAKAHSVASNLIDETTTLSGGTIRITINGESKEIEI
;
A
#
# COMPACT_ATOMS: atom_id res chain seq x y z
N MET A 1 32.58 -18.05 63.89
CA MET A 1 32.75 -16.79 64.64
C MET A 1 33.49 -15.83 63.74
N ALA A 2 32.81 -14.76 63.36
CA ALA A 2 33.21 -13.80 62.35
C ALA A 2 34.52 -13.09 62.69
N GLY A 3 35.43 -13.01 61.72
CA GLY A 3 36.52 -12.05 61.69
C GLY A 3 36.33 -11.19 60.45
N SER A 4 35.87 -9.96 60.64
CA SER A 4 35.61 -8.99 59.58
C SER A 4 36.88 -8.69 58.79
N LEU A 5 36.85 -8.92 57.48
CA LEU A 5 37.65 -8.13 56.54
C LEU A 5 36.92 -6.81 56.36
N SER A 6 37.06 -5.95 57.37
CA SER A 6 36.67 -4.56 57.35
C SER A 6 37.48 -3.82 56.29
N ILE A 7 36.79 -3.39 55.25
CA ILE A 7 36.99 -2.16 54.46
C ILE A 7 38.37 -1.52 54.69
N THR A 8 39.32 -1.87 53.84
CA THR A 8 40.55 -1.09 53.65
C THR A 8 40.28 -0.12 52.49
N GLY A 9 40.17 1.18 52.77
CA GLY A 9 39.89 2.17 51.72
C GLY A 9 39.40 3.55 52.17
N ILE A 10 38.97 3.73 53.43
CA ILE A 10 38.38 5.00 53.89
C ILE A 10 39.42 6.04 54.38
N ILE A 11 40.71 5.68 54.53
CA ILE A 11 41.73 6.57 55.16
C ILE A 11 42.88 6.99 54.21
N SER A 12 43.02 6.41 53.00
CA SER A 12 44.19 6.68 52.14
C SER A 12 44.08 7.90 51.22
N GLY A 13 42.93 8.58 51.16
CA GLY A 13 42.72 9.67 50.18
C GLY A 13 42.81 9.20 48.71
N PHE A 14 42.82 7.89 48.48
CA PHE A 14 42.83 7.28 47.17
C PHE A 14 41.41 6.96 46.75
N ASP A 15 40.89 7.73 45.81
CA ASP A 15 39.59 7.50 45.17
C ASP A 15 39.68 6.24 44.29
N THR A 16 39.51 5.09 44.94
CA THR A 16 39.64 3.77 44.32
C THR A 16 38.53 3.56 43.28
N ASP A 17 37.36 4.18 43.51
CA ASP A 17 36.28 4.22 42.53
C ASP A 17 36.67 5.04 41.29
N ALA A 18 37.31 6.21 41.46
CA ALA A 18 37.84 6.98 40.33
C ALA A 18 38.92 6.22 39.56
N LEU A 19 39.77 5.44 40.25
CA LEU A 19 40.81 4.64 39.60
C LEU A 19 40.22 3.45 38.81
N VAL A 20 39.21 2.78 39.37
CA VAL A 20 38.45 1.73 38.66
C VAL A 20 37.70 2.33 37.46
N GLN A 21 37.07 3.49 37.62
CA GLN A 21 36.42 4.21 36.52
C GLN A 21 37.42 4.61 35.43
N ALA A 22 38.62 5.08 35.80
CA ALA A 22 39.68 5.44 34.85
C ALA A 22 40.13 4.22 34.03
N ILE A 23 40.39 3.08 34.67
CA ILE A 23 40.77 1.83 33.99
C ILE A 23 39.64 1.34 33.08
N MET A 24 38.40 1.32 33.57
CA MET A 24 37.24 0.93 32.77
C MET A 24 36.99 1.88 31.60
N SER A 25 37.27 3.18 31.74
CA SER A 25 37.14 4.15 30.64
C SER A 25 38.15 3.87 29.53
N GLN A 26 39.39 3.51 29.88
CA GLN A 26 40.45 3.15 28.94
C GLN A 26 40.09 1.85 28.21
N GLU A 27 39.63 0.84 28.95
CA GLU A 27 39.24 -0.46 28.40
C GLU A 27 38.00 -0.38 27.50
N ARG A 28 37.16 0.65 27.65
CA ARG A 28 36.01 0.94 26.77
C ARG A 28 36.39 1.65 25.47
N GLN A 29 37.56 2.29 25.36
CA GLN A 29 37.95 3.03 24.15
C GLN A 29 37.91 2.18 22.86
N PRO A 30 38.39 0.91 22.85
CA PRO A 30 38.28 0.06 21.67
C PRO A 30 36.83 -0.20 21.26
N LEU A 31 35.94 -0.38 22.23
CA LEU A 31 34.51 -0.57 22.00
C LEU A 31 33.88 0.68 21.38
N THR A 32 34.13 1.87 21.96
CA THR A 32 33.64 3.15 21.40
C THR A 32 34.15 3.38 19.99
N ARG A 33 35.41 2.99 19.69
CA ARG A 33 35.98 3.08 18.34
C ARG A 33 35.25 2.15 17.37
N LEU A 34 34.95 0.91 17.75
CA LEU A 34 34.19 -0.03 16.92
C LEU A 34 32.74 0.42 16.71
N GLU A 35 32.09 0.98 17.73
CA GLU A 35 30.75 1.56 17.63
C GLU A 35 30.73 2.76 16.68
N SER A 36 31.73 3.64 16.75
CA SER A 36 31.90 4.74 15.82
C SER A 36 32.08 4.25 14.38
N GLN A 37 32.96 3.26 14.15
CA GLN A 37 33.15 2.65 12.83
C GLN A 37 31.86 2.01 12.30
N LYS A 38 31.12 1.31 13.17
CA LYS A 38 29.83 0.71 12.83
C LYS A 38 28.81 1.77 12.41
N ASN A 39 28.73 2.88 13.13
CA ASN A 39 27.83 3.98 12.80
C ASN A 39 28.20 4.61 11.45
N THR A 40 29.48 4.91 11.20
CA THR A 40 29.95 5.42 9.90
C THR A 40 29.61 4.47 8.75
N LEU A 41 29.81 3.16 8.93
CA LEU A 41 29.45 2.16 7.92
C LEU A 41 27.93 2.08 7.70
N LYS A 42 27.14 2.21 8.77
CA LYS A 42 25.68 2.23 8.70
C LYS A 42 25.19 3.46 7.92
N GLU A 43 25.68 4.65 8.24
CA GLU A 43 25.37 5.89 7.53
C GLU A 43 25.72 5.78 6.04
N ARG A 44 26.91 5.23 5.73
CA ARG A 44 27.32 4.98 4.35
C ARG A 44 26.37 4.01 3.64
N SER A 45 25.97 2.92 4.30
CA SER A 45 25.03 1.94 3.76
C SER A 45 23.66 2.56 3.50
N ASP A 46 23.16 3.38 4.42
CA ASP A 46 21.87 4.05 4.29
C ASP A 46 21.90 5.10 3.16
N ALA A 47 23.01 5.83 3.00
CA ALA A 47 23.22 6.72 1.86
C ALA A 47 23.20 5.98 0.51
N TRP A 48 23.82 4.80 0.43
CA TRP A 48 23.77 3.96 -0.77
C TRP A 48 22.36 3.43 -1.06
N ARG A 49 21.61 3.01 -0.03
CA ARG A 49 20.22 2.57 -0.18
C ARG A 49 19.33 3.70 -0.70
N GLU A 50 19.50 4.90 -0.17
CA GLU A 50 18.76 6.07 -0.61
C GLU A 50 19.08 6.44 -2.06
N LEU A 51 20.37 6.42 -2.44
CA LEU A 51 20.77 6.63 -3.84
C LEU A 51 20.13 5.58 -4.76
N ASN A 52 20.19 4.31 -4.38
CA ASN A 52 19.62 3.21 -5.15
C ASN A 52 18.10 3.40 -5.33
N SER A 53 17.39 3.75 -4.26
CA SER A 53 15.95 4.07 -4.30
C SER A 53 15.64 5.21 -5.28
N ARG A 54 16.44 6.29 -5.27
CA ARG A 54 16.30 7.41 -6.21
C ARG A 54 16.57 7.00 -7.65
N LEU A 55 17.58 6.17 -7.89
CA LEU A 55 17.90 5.66 -9.22
C LEU A 55 16.80 4.73 -9.75
N TYR A 56 16.21 3.88 -8.91
CA TYR A 56 15.05 3.08 -9.29
C TYR A 56 13.86 3.95 -9.68
N LYS A 57 13.52 4.96 -8.86
CA LYS A 57 12.46 5.92 -9.19
C LYS A 57 12.71 6.64 -10.52
N LEU A 58 13.96 7.06 -10.77
CA LEU A 58 14.34 7.68 -12.04
C LEU A 58 14.21 6.72 -13.22
N LYS A 59 14.69 5.47 -13.06
CA LYS A 59 14.56 4.42 -14.08
C LYS A 59 13.10 4.16 -14.42
N ASP A 60 12.23 4.09 -13.42
CA ASP A 60 10.79 3.85 -13.61
C ASP A 60 10.12 5.04 -14.31
N ALA A 61 10.47 6.28 -13.93
CA ALA A 61 10.00 7.47 -14.62
C ALA A 61 10.47 7.51 -16.09
N ALA A 62 11.72 7.17 -16.35
CA ALA A 62 12.26 7.10 -17.72
C ALA A 62 11.59 6.00 -18.55
N TYR A 63 11.31 4.84 -17.95
CA TYR A 63 10.58 3.76 -18.61
C TYR A 63 9.15 4.17 -18.97
N ASN A 64 8.46 4.87 -18.06
CA ASN A 64 7.13 5.41 -18.34
C ASN A 64 7.16 6.44 -19.49
N LEU A 65 8.21 7.27 -19.56
CA LEU A 65 8.39 8.21 -20.65
C LEU A 65 8.75 7.52 -21.98
N GLN A 66 9.39 6.36 -21.95
CA GLN A 66 9.66 5.58 -23.17
C GLN A 66 8.37 5.06 -23.82
N SER A 67 7.27 4.94 -23.06
CA SER A 67 5.99 4.46 -23.59
C SER A 67 5.41 5.42 -24.63
N PHE A 68 5.48 5.01 -25.90
CA PHE A 68 4.89 5.74 -27.04
C PHE A 68 3.40 6.03 -26.87
N MET A 69 2.68 5.18 -26.12
CA MET A 69 1.25 5.36 -25.85
C MET A 69 0.94 6.59 -25.00
N ALA A 70 1.86 7.00 -24.11
CA ALA A 70 1.69 8.21 -23.31
C ALA A 70 1.63 9.47 -24.18
N PHE A 71 2.40 9.50 -25.28
CA PHE A 71 2.41 10.63 -26.23
C PHE A 71 1.25 10.61 -27.22
N ARG A 72 0.57 9.47 -27.37
CA ARG A 72 -0.63 9.34 -28.22
C ARG A 72 -1.93 9.47 -27.45
N ALA A 73 -1.87 9.76 -26.15
CA ALA A 73 -3.05 9.96 -25.32
C ALA A 73 -3.97 11.00 -25.94
N GLN A 74 -5.25 10.64 -26.10
CA GLN A 74 -6.27 11.50 -26.66
C GLN A 74 -7.06 12.16 -25.55
N LYS A 75 -7.29 13.47 -25.65
CA LYS A 75 -8.18 14.20 -24.75
C LYS A 75 -9.60 14.14 -25.29
N VAL A 76 -10.54 13.67 -24.48
CA VAL A 76 -11.97 13.72 -24.80
C VAL A 76 -12.60 14.93 -24.13
N THR A 77 -13.49 15.61 -24.86
CA THR A 77 -14.32 16.68 -24.32
C THR A 77 -15.78 16.33 -24.59
N VAL A 78 -16.62 16.42 -23.57
CA VAL A 78 -18.06 16.16 -23.65
C VAL A 78 -18.80 17.43 -23.30
N SER A 79 -19.82 17.78 -24.07
CA SER A 79 -20.58 19.01 -23.87
C SER A 79 -21.44 19.01 -22.60
N ASP A 80 -21.93 17.85 -22.18
CA ASP A 80 -22.74 17.68 -20.96
C ASP A 80 -22.32 16.41 -20.20
N GLU A 81 -21.36 16.56 -19.30
CA GLU A 81 -20.79 15.46 -18.50
C GLU A 81 -21.81 14.83 -17.52
N LYS A 82 -22.94 15.50 -17.25
CA LYS A 82 -24.00 14.91 -16.40
C LYS A 82 -24.81 13.83 -17.12
N LYS A 83 -24.83 13.86 -18.45
CA LYS A 83 -25.61 12.92 -19.27
C LYS A 83 -24.77 11.78 -19.83
N MET A 84 -23.49 12.02 -20.08
CA MET A 84 -22.60 11.03 -20.67
C MET A 84 -21.16 11.33 -20.29
N THR A 85 -20.39 10.29 -20.04
CA THR A 85 -18.94 10.34 -19.98
C THR A 85 -18.36 9.55 -21.15
N ALA A 86 -17.19 9.97 -21.64
CA ALA A 86 -16.51 9.30 -22.72
C ALA A 86 -15.00 9.27 -22.46
N THR A 87 -14.37 8.16 -22.82
CA THR A 87 -12.93 7.96 -22.72
C THR A 87 -12.40 7.55 -24.09
N ALA A 88 -11.16 7.94 -24.40
CA ALA A 88 -10.49 7.57 -25.64
C ALA A 88 -9.21 6.81 -25.31
N THR A 89 -8.95 5.75 -26.07
CA THR A 89 -7.67 5.05 -26.05
C THR A 89 -6.66 5.80 -26.93
N ALA A 90 -5.37 5.49 -26.78
CA ALA A 90 -4.30 6.08 -27.60
C ALA A 90 -4.41 5.77 -29.11
N GLU A 91 -5.27 4.81 -29.48
CA GLU A 91 -5.54 4.42 -30.87
C GLU A 91 -6.80 5.09 -31.45
N ALA A 92 -7.57 5.81 -30.62
CA ALA A 92 -8.76 6.50 -31.08
C ALA A 92 -8.41 7.57 -32.13
N LEU A 93 -9.22 7.63 -33.18
CA LEU A 93 -9.10 8.65 -34.23
C LEU A 93 -9.58 10.01 -33.70
N LEU A 94 -8.87 11.07 -34.09
CA LEU A 94 -9.29 12.43 -33.76
C LEU A 94 -10.51 12.81 -34.60
N SER A 95 -11.68 12.83 -33.96
CA SER A 95 -12.94 13.16 -34.62
C SER A 95 -13.97 13.71 -33.61
N SER A 96 -14.98 14.41 -34.13
CA SER A 96 -16.14 14.86 -33.35
C SER A 96 -17.35 13.98 -33.64
N TYR A 97 -18.07 13.58 -32.59
CA TYR A 97 -19.25 12.73 -32.67
C TYR A 97 -20.44 13.42 -32.02
N GLN A 98 -21.62 13.28 -32.63
CA GLN A 98 -22.87 13.79 -32.09
C GLN A 98 -23.75 12.62 -31.62
N PHE A 99 -24.14 12.65 -30.35
CA PHE A 99 -24.97 11.62 -29.74
C PHE A 99 -26.35 12.17 -29.39
N ASN A 100 -27.39 11.38 -29.68
CA ASN A 100 -28.75 11.63 -29.24
C ASN A 100 -29.19 10.48 -28.30
N ILE A 101 -29.29 10.77 -27.00
CA ILE A 101 -29.65 9.79 -25.99
C ILE A 101 -31.17 9.69 -25.94
N LYS A 102 -31.73 8.58 -26.42
CA LYS A 102 -33.18 8.34 -26.43
C LYS A 102 -33.69 7.73 -25.13
N SER A 103 -33.00 6.73 -24.60
CA SER A 103 -33.36 6.04 -23.36
C SER A 103 -32.12 5.44 -22.69
N LEU A 104 -32.16 5.34 -21.36
CA LEU A 104 -31.12 4.66 -20.59
C LEU A 104 -31.45 3.17 -20.46
N ALA A 105 -30.41 2.35 -20.49
CA ALA A 105 -30.53 0.95 -20.11
C ALA A 105 -30.98 0.84 -18.64
N LYS A 106 -31.90 -0.08 -18.37
CA LYS A 106 -32.39 -0.38 -17.02
C LYS A 106 -32.18 -1.86 -16.74
N ALA A 107 -31.91 -2.20 -15.50
CA ALA A 107 -31.92 -3.59 -15.06
C ALA A 107 -33.35 -4.13 -15.04
N HIS A 108 -33.52 -5.39 -15.45
CA HIS A 108 -34.80 -6.09 -15.31
C HIS A 108 -35.00 -6.48 -13.84
N SER A 109 -36.19 -6.19 -13.30
CA SER A 109 -36.57 -6.55 -11.93
C SER A 109 -38.01 -7.06 -11.94
N VAL A 110 -38.22 -8.19 -11.27
CA VAL A 110 -39.52 -8.82 -11.11
C VAL A 110 -39.72 -9.08 -9.63
N ALA A 111 -40.88 -8.67 -9.13
CA ALA A 111 -41.32 -8.99 -7.78
C ALA A 111 -42.60 -9.82 -7.87
N SER A 112 -42.82 -10.69 -6.90
CA SER A 112 -44.12 -11.34 -6.74
C SER A 112 -45.16 -10.30 -6.29
N ASN A 113 -46.43 -10.60 -6.52
CA ASN A 113 -47.51 -9.87 -5.87
C ASN A 113 -47.47 -10.14 -4.35
N LEU A 114 -48.24 -9.36 -3.58
CA LEU A 114 -48.41 -9.60 -2.15
C LEU A 114 -48.90 -11.04 -1.91
N ILE A 115 -48.20 -11.76 -1.03
CA ILE A 115 -48.58 -13.09 -0.58
C ILE A 115 -48.97 -12.97 0.90
N ASP A 116 -50.21 -13.30 1.24
CA ASP A 116 -50.70 -13.29 2.62
C ASP A 116 -50.04 -14.41 3.42
N GLU A 117 -49.82 -14.20 4.73
CA GLU A 117 -49.14 -15.15 5.62
C GLU A 117 -49.76 -16.55 5.65
N THR A 118 -51.04 -16.67 5.32
CA THR A 118 -51.80 -17.93 5.30
C THR A 118 -51.72 -18.66 3.95
N THR A 119 -51.09 -18.05 2.93
CA THR A 119 -50.99 -18.64 1.59
C THR A 119 -49.88 -19.69 1.57
N THR A 120 -50.26 -20.95 1.35
CA THR A 120 -49.30 -22.03 1.13
C THR A 120 -48.93 -22.12 -0.35
N LEU A 121 -47.62 -22.13 -0.65
CA LEU A 121 -47.13 -22.44 -1.99
C LEU A 121 -47.17 -23.96 -2.18
N SER A 122 -47.98 -24.44 -3.13
CA SER A 122 -47.87 -25.81 -3.62
C SER A 122 -46.60 -25.95 -4.46
N GLY A 123 -45.85 -27.04 -4.29
CA GLY A 123 -44.57 -27.25 -4.97
C GLY A 123 -44.65 -27.18 -6.50
N GLY A 124 -43.52 -26.88 -7.14
CA GLY A 124 -43.43 -26.72 -8.59
C GLY A 124 -42.09 -26.16 -9.07
N THR A 125 -41.89 -26.12 -10.40
CA THR A 125 -40.63 -25.64 -11.00
C THR A 125 -40.78 -24.23 -11.55
N ILE A 126 -39.99 -23.29 -11.05
CA ILE A 126 -39.81 -21.97 -11.64
C ILE A 126 -38.64 -22.03 -12.63
N ARG A 127 -38.91 -21.70 -13.89
CA ARG A 127 -37.88 -21.51 -14.91
C ARG A 127 -37.61 -20.03 -15.14
N ILE A 128 -36.38 -19.59 -14.90
CA ILE A 128 -35.91 -18.24 -15.17
C ILE A 128 -35.00 -18.28 -16.40
N THR A 129 -35.33 -17.50 -17.42
CA THR A 129 -34.50 -17.37 -18.63
C THR A 129 -33.93 -15.95 -18.74
N ILE A 130 -32.60 -15.82 -18.76
CA ILE A 130 -31.88 -14.54 -18.90
C ILE A 130 -30.92 -14.67 -20.08
N ASN A 131 -31.01 -13.77 -21.07
CA ASN A 131 -30.16 -13.77 -22.26
C ASN A 131 -30.07 -15.13 -23.00
N GLY A 132 -31.15 -15.93 -22.94
CA GLY A 132 -31.21 -17.27 -23.56
C GLY A 132 -30.74 -18.43 -22.68
N GLU A 133 -30.09 -18.15 -21.55
CA GLU A 133 -29.73 -19.17 -20.55
C GLU A 133 -30.89 -19.38 -19.58
N SER A 134 -31.25 -20.65 -19.35
CA SER A 134 -32.34 -21.02 -18.45
C SER A 134 -31.83 -21.69 -17.18
N LYS A 135 -32.42 -21.31 -16.05
CA LYS A 135 -32.20 -21.96 -14.76
C LYS A 135 -33.54 -22.36 -14.16
N GLU A 136 -33.61 -23.58 -13.67
CA GLU A 136 -34.79 -24.12 -12.99
C GLU A 136 -34.56 -24.11 -11.48
N ILE A 137 -35.62 -23.75 -10.75
CA ILE A 137 -35.67 -23.74 -9.29
C ILE A 137 -36.90 -24.54 -8.91
N GLU A 138 -36.71 -25.59 -8.13
CA GLU A 138 -37.81 -26.39 -7.57
C GLU A 138 -38.22 -25.79 -6.21
N ILE A 139 -39.53 -25.67 -6.00
CA ILE A 139 -40.17 -25.18 -4.78
C ILE A 139 -40.83 -26.36 -4.06
#